data_AF-J9EDP2-F1
#
_entry.id   AF-J9EDP2-F1
#
_cell.length_a   1.000
_cell.length_b   1.000
_cell.length_c   1.000
_cell.angle_alpha   90.00
_cell.angle_beta   90.00
_cell.angle_gamma   90.00
#
_symmetry.space_group_name_H-M   'P 1'
#
loop_
_entity.id
_entity.type
_entity.pdbx_description
1 polymer ?
#
loop_
_entity_poly.entity_id
_entity_poly.type
_entity_poly.pdbx_seq_one_letter_code
_entity_poly.pdbx_strand_id
1 'polypeptide(L)' 'MSRNYRGDVEMSVIDSFMPLLMEKEDEGLLAPVLQKHDISYVYVKHLNIF' A
#
# COMPACT_ATOMS: atom_id res chain seq x y z
N MET A 1 -9.60 2.38 -8.99
CA MET A 1 -9.08 3.17 -10.14
C MET A 1 -7.58 3.33 -9.95
N SER A 2 -6.77 3.20 -10.99
CA SER A 2 -5.31 3.36 -10.89
C SER A 2 -4.80 4.36 -11.94
N ARG A 3 -3.72 5.06 -11.60
CA ARG A 3 -3.05 6.00 -12.50
C ARG A 3 -1.56 6.02 -12.18
N ASN A 4 -0.73 5.72 -13.16
CA ASN A 4 0.71 5.93 -13.08
C ASN A 4 1.04 7.34 -13.56
N TYR A 5 1.72 8.14 -12.73
CA TYR A 5 2.05 9.54 -13.02
C TYR A 5 3.49 9.75 -13.51
N ARG A 6 4.43 8.90 -13.10
CA ARG A 6 5.87 9.04 -13.40
C ARG A 6 6.45 7.90 -14.22
N GLY A 7 5.87 6.70 -14.13
CA GLY A 7 6.42 5.50 -14.75
C GLY A 7 7.60 4.88 -13.99
N ASP A 8 7.94 5.40 -12.81
CA ASP A 8 9.06 4.94 -11.96
C ASP A 8 8.69 3.74 -11.07
N VAL A 9 7.40 3.48 -10.89
CA VAL A 9 6.87 2.34 -10.14
C VAL A 9 6.05 1.44 -11.07
N GLU A 10 6.37 0.16 -11.10
CA GLU A 10 5.58 -0.83 -11.82
C GLU A 10 4.20 -0.97 -11.17
N MET A 11 3.13 -0.99 -11.97
CA MET A 11 1.77 -1.07 -11.41
C MET A 11 1.50 -2.39 -10.66
N SER A 12 2.24 -3.46 -10.99
CA SER A 12 2.16 -4.78 -10.35
C SER A 12 2.49 -4.75 -8.85
N VAL A 13 3.27 -3.78 -8.37
CA VAL A 13 3.64 -3.71 -6.96
C VAL A 13 2.43 -3.49 -6.03
N ILE A 14 1.30 -3.01 -6.56
CA ILE A 14 0.06 -2.80 -5.79
C ILE A 14 -0.47 -4.12 -5.20
N ASP A 15 -0.17 -5.26 -5.83
CA ASP A 15 -0.62 -6.58 -5.37
C ASP A 15 -0.04 -6.94 -3.99
N SER A 16 1.06 -6.29 -3.58
CA SER A 16 1.65 -6.45 -2.26
C SER A 16 0.99 -5.61 -1.16
N PHE A 17 0.15 -4.63 -1.51
CA PHE A 17 -0.41 -3.69 -0.53
C PHE A 17 -1.34 -4.37 0.49
N MET A 18 -2.35 -5.11 0.03
CA MET A 18 -3.32 -5.75 0.92
C MET A 18 -2.68 -6.79 1.86
N PRO A 19 -1.82 -7.72 1.40
CA PRO A 19 -1.13 -8.64 2.29
C PRO A 19 -0.29 -7.92 3.36
N LEU A 20 0.44 -6.88 2.97
CA LEU A 20 1.28 -6.10 3.90
C LEU A 20 0.44 -5.33 4.92
N LEU A 21 -0.69 -4.78 4.50
CA LEU A 21 -1.63 -4.09 5.38
C LEU A 21 -2.17 -5.06 6.45
N MET A 22 -2.60 -6.26 6.03
CA MET A 22 -3.12 -7.28 6.94
C MET A 22 -2.05 -7.78 7.91
N GLU A 23 -0.83 -8.03 7.44
CA GLU A 23 0.31 -8.40 8.29
C GLU A 23 0.55 -7.34 9.39
N LYS A 24 0.56 -6.06 9.02
CA LYS A 24 0.77 -4.96 9.98
C LYS A 24 -0.42 -4.75 10.91
N GLU A 25 -1.63 -5.05 10.45
CA GLU A 25 -2.83 -5.04 11.28
C GLU A 25 -2.75 -6.13 12.36
N ASP A 26 -2.40 -7.36 11.98
CA ASP A 26 -2.23 -8.50 12.88
C ASP A 26 -1.10 -8.28 13.91
N GLU A 27 -0.01 -7.60 13.52
CA GLU A 27 1.08 -7.20 14.41
C GLU A 27 0.74 -6.01 15.33
N GLY A 28 -0.40 -5.34 15.11
CA GLY A 28 -0.74 -4.10 15.81
C GLY A 28 0.15 -2.91 15.46
N LEU A 29 0.82 -2.96 14.30
CA LEU A 29 1.77 -1.96 13.79
C LEU A 29 1.20 -1.16 12.60
N LEU A 30 -0.12 -1.08 12.50
CA LEU A 30 -0.79 -0.37 11.42
C LEU A 30 -0.35 1.11 11.38
N ALA A 31 0.09 1.56 10.20
CA ALA A 31 0.53 2.93 9.96
C ALA A 31 0.04 3.41 8.58
N PRO A 32 -0.19 4.72 8.39
CA PRO A 32 -0.64 5.26 7.09
C PRO A 32 0.41 5.16 5.97
N VAL A 33 1.64 4.79 6.33
CA VAL A 33 2.74 4.53 5.41
C VAL A 33 3.26 3.13 5.67
N LEU A 34 3.18 2.28 4.66
CA LEU A 34 3.76 0.94 4.68
C LEU A 34 4.96 0.90 3.75
N GLN A 35 5.95 0.07 4.06
CA GLN A 35 7.15 -0.07 3.24
C GLN A 35 7.41 -1.53 2.88
N LYS A 36 7.81 -1.76 1.63
CA LYS A 36 8.30 -3.06 1.16
C LYS A 36 9.38 -2.81 0.12
N HIS A 37 10.62 -3.22 0.42
CA HIS A 37 11.81 -2.87 -0.36
C HIS A 37 11.90 -1.35 -0.59
N ASP A 38 12.03 -0.91 -1.83
CA ASP A 38 12.15 0.50 -2.21
C ASP A 38 10.80 1.18 -2.48
N ILE A 39 9.68 0.51 -2.18
CA ILE A 39 8.32 1.03 -2.39
C ILE A 39 7.69 1.46 -1.07
N SER A 40 7.20 2.70 -1.05
CA SER A 40 6.36 3.22 0.04
C SER A 40 4.90 3.30 -0.42
N TYR A 41 4.01 2.61 0.29
CA TYR A 41 2.57 2.65 0.10
C TYR A 41 1.98 3.65 1.08
N VAL A 42 1.48 4.77 0.57
CA VAL A 42 0.80 5.79 1.37
C VAL A 42 -0.69 5.69 1.09
N TYR A 43 -1.50 5.51 2.12
CA TYR A 43 -2.94 5.30 1.94
C TYR A 43 -3.79 6.08 2.96
N VAL A 44 -5.03 6.32 2.58
CA VAL A 44 -6.09 6.80 3.47
C VAL A 44 -7.30 5.90 3.25
N LYS A 45 -7.86 5.35 4.32
CA LYS A 45 -9.07 4.54 4.22
C LYS A 45 -10.30 5.43 4.42
N HIS A 46 -11.21 5.42 3.46
CA HIS A 46 -12.53 6.02 3.58
C HIS A 46 -13.60 4.98 3.25
N LEU A 47 -14.35 4.55 4.28
CA LEU A 47 -15.29 3.43 4.19
C LEU A 47 -14.59 2.14 3.73
N ASN A 48 -14.98 1.61 2.58
CA ASN A 48 -14.46 0.40 1.94
C ASN A 48 -13.47 0.70 0.81
N ILE A 49 -12.95 1.93 0.73
CA ILE A 49 -12.01 2.38 -0.31
C ILE A 49 -10.69 2.78 0.34
N PHE A 50 -9.61 2.42 -0.34
CA PHE A 50 -8.22 2.79 -0.06
C PHE A 50 -7.67 3.65 -1.19
#